data_AF-A0A4Q2M574-F1
#
_entry.id   AF-A0A4Q2M574-F1
#
_cell.length_a   1.000
_cell.length_b   1.000
_cell.length_c   1.000
_cell.angle_alpha   90.00
_cell.angle_beta   90.00
_cell.angle_gamma   90.00
#
_symmetry.space_group_name_H-M   'P 1'
#
loop_
_entity.id
_entity.type
_entity.pdbx_description
1 polymer ?
#
loop_
_entity_poly.entity_id
_entity_poly.type
_entity_poly.pdbx_seq_one_letter_code
_entity_poly.pdbx_strand_id
1 'polypeptide(L)'
;MPEPADATEPENATAAPATAEEVAWFTAAVREHSTALVRYFARRGPRQDADDLAAEVFATAWRRRADVPREAVLPWLYRTAGFTLANHRRKTVDLPVDEVPEKGAVRVSDDPELSALFDAELRGALESVGERDRQILLLHAWEGLDGEGLAHVLGISRSGADAALSRARKRLREAWGERLSF
;
A
#
# COMPACT_ATOMS: atom_id res chain seq x y z
N MET A 1 59.04 -4.99 2.53
CA MET A 1 57.85 -5.34 3.33
C MET A 1 56.90 -4.17 3.30
N PRO A 2 55.80 -4.23 2.52
CA PRO A 2 54.77 -3.21 2.56
C PRO A 2 53.82 -3.46 3.74
N GLU A 3 53.53 -2.37 4.44
CA GLU A 3 52.54 -2.20 5.52
C GLU A 3 51.13 -2.37 4.93
N PRO A 4 50.21 -3.12 5.57
CA PRO A 4 48.86 -3.28 5.04
C PRO A 4 48.01 -2.04 5.31
N ALA A 5 47.24 -1.70 4.28
CA ALA A 5 46.25 -0.63 4.21
C ALA A 5 45.39 -0.48 5.46
N ASP A 6 45.28 0.77 5.90
CA ASP A 6 44.24 1.32 6.76
C ASP A 6 42.87 1.00 6.14
N ALA A 7 42.23 -0.06 6.65
CA ALA A 7 40.86 -0.38 6.34
C ALA A 7 39.98 0.59 7.15
N THR A 8 39.53 1.65 6.47
CA THR A 8 38.46 2.51 6.94
C THR A 8 37.20 1.65 7.12
N GLU A 9 36.97 1.17 8.34
CA GLU A 9 35.68 0.62 8.76
C GLU A 9 34.63 1.74 8.64
N PRO A 10 33.46 1.50 8.01
CA PRO A 10 32.41 2.50 7.99
C PRO A 10 31.89 2.70 9.40
N GLU A 11 32.13 3.90 9.91
CA GLU A 11 31.62 4.47 11.14
C GLU A 11 30.10 4.28 11.21
N ASN A 12 29.69 3.23 11.93
CA ASN A 12 28.30 2.91 12.19
C ASN A 12 27.78 3.97 13.17
N ALA A 13 27.32 5.10 12.64
CA ALA A 13 26.78 6.22 13.40
C ALA A 13 25.75 5.69 14.41
N THR A 14 26.15 5.66 15.67
CA THR A 14 25.39 5.07 16.76
C THR A 14 24.18 5.97 17.01
N ALA A 15 23.04 5.61 16.41
CA ALA A 15 21.77 6.21 16.75
C ALA A 15 21.56 6.06 18.27
N ALA A 16 21.23 7.16 18.95
CA ALA A 16 20.92 7.12 20.37
C ALA A 16 19.89 6.00 20.66
N PRO A 17 20.05 5.23 21.75
CA PRO A 17 19.13 4.15 22.07
C PRO A 17 17.71 4.70 22.19
N ALA A 18 16.75 3.98 21.61
CA ALA A 18 15.35 4.39 21.64
C ALA A 18 14.83 4.48 23.08
N THR A 19 13.99 5.47 23.36
CA THR A 19 13.44 5.65 24.72
C THR A 19 12.37 4.58 25.01
N ALA A 20 12.10 4.34 26.28
CA ALA A 20 11.02 3.44 26.70
C ALA A 20 9.65 3.88 26.16
N GLU A 21 9.43 5.20 26.03
CA GLU A 21 8.23 5.78 25.45
C GLU A 21 8.11 5.47 23.96
N GLU A 22 9.20 5.59 23.19
CA GLU A 22 9.22 5.26 21.76
C GLU A 22 8.90 3.78 21.53
N VAL A 23 9.50 2.89 22.34
CA VAL A 23 9.24 1.44 22.28
C VAL A 23 7.78 1.14 22.63
N ALA A 24 7.24 1.77 23.68
CA ALA A 24 5.85 1.57 24.10
C ALA A 24 4.86 2.02 23.01
N TRP A 25 5.08 3.21 22.44
CA TRP A 25 4.28 3.71 21.33
C TRP A 25 4.34 2.77 20.12
N PHE A 26 5.54 2.35 19.70
CA PHE A 26 5.68 1.49 18.54
C PHE A 26 5.01 0.13 18.75
N THR A 27 5.15 -0.45 19.94
CA THR A 27 4.49 -1.71 20.31
C THR A 27 2.97 -1.58 20.23
N ALA A 28 2.41 -0.46 20.69
CA ALA A 28 0.98 -0.17 20.58
C ALA A 28 0.56 -0.02 19.10
N ALA A 29 1.30 0.75 18.31
CA ALA A 29 1.01 0.97 16.88
C ALA A 29 1.05 -0.35 16.07
N VAL A 30 2.01 -1.23 16.34
CA VAL A 30 2.07 -2.57 15.72
C VAL A 30 0.81 -3.36 16.10
N ARG A 31 0.52 -3.48 17.41
CA ARG A 31 -0.64 -4.24 17.89
C ARG A 31 -1.95 -3.74 17.29
N GLU A 32 -2.12 -2.43 17.19
CA GLU A 32 -3.35 -1.81 16.68
C GLU A 32 -3.51 -1.97 15.17
N HIS A 33 -2.42 -1.89 14.39
CA HIS A 33 -2.50 -1.74 12.95
C HIS A 33 -2.04 -2.96 12.13
N SER A 34 -1.46 -4.00 12.74
CA SER A 34 -0.99 -5.20 12.02
C SER A 34 -2.07 -5.82 11.13
N THR A 35 -3.27 -6.03 11.66
CA THR A 35 -4.37 -6.65 10.90
C THR A 35 -4.76 -5.82 9.68
N ALA A 36 -4.82 -4.50 9.85
CA ALA A 36 -5.17 -3.59 8.76
C ALA A 36 -4.12 -3.60 7.65
N LEU A 37 -2.84 -3.64 8.02
CA LEU A 37 -1.72 -3.62 7.09
C LEU A 37 -1.56 -4.94 6.32
N VAL A 38 -1.72 -6.08 7.00
CA VAL A 38 -1.72 -7.40 6.35
C VAL A 38 -2.89 -7.51 5.36
N ARG A 39 -4.09 -7.04 5.76
CA ARG A 39 -5.25 -6.98 4.85
C ARG A 39 -5.00 -6.06 3.67
N TYR A 40 -4.30 -4.94 3.87
CA TYR A 40 -3.95 -4.03 2.79
C TYR A 40 -3.14 -4.73 1.69
N PHE A 41 -2.11 -5.49 2.07
CA PHE A 41 -1.24 -6.23 1.15
C PHE A 41 -1.94 -7.45 0.55
N ALA A 42 -2.64 -8.26 1.36
CA ALA A 42 -3.35 -9.44 0.89
C ALA A 42 -4.46 -9.15 -0.15
N ARG A 43 -4.94 -7.90 -0.20
CA ARG A 43 -5.90 -7.44 -1.22
C ARG A 43 -5.24 -6.88 -2.49
N ARG A 44 -3.94 -6.59 -2.49
CA ARG A 44 -3.26 -5.80 -3.53
C ARG A 44 -1.97 -6.44 -4.08
N GLY A 45 -1.42 -7.46 -3.42
CA GLY A 45 -0.24 -8.20 -3.85
C GLY A 45 -0.38 -9.70 -3.58
N PRO A 46 0.69 -10.48 -3.79
CA PRO A 46 0.70 -11.90 -3.48
C PRO A 46 0.41 -12.12 -1.99
N ARG A 47 -0.55 -13.00 -1.67
CA ARG A 47 -1.00 -13.21 -0.28
C ARG A 47 0.11 -13.75 0.61
N GLN A 48 0.99 -14.59 0.06
CA GLN A 48 2.11 -15.19 0.77
C GLN A 48 3.13 -14.15 1.28
N ASP A 49 3.23 -12.99 0.63
CA ASP A 49 4.20 -11.94 0.98
C ASP A 49 3.59 -10.88 1.91
N ALA A 50 2.31 -11.01 2.28
CA ALA A 50 1.57 -9.94 2.97
C ALA A 50 2.14 -9.62 4.36
N ASP A 51 2.52 -10.65 5.13
CA ASP A 51 3.10 -10.50 6.46
C ASP A 51 4.50 -9.87 6.40
N ASP A 52 5.32 -10.30 5.43
CA ASP A 52 6.68 -9.78 5.23
C ASP A 52 6.66 -8.31 4.79
N LEU A 53 5.77 -7.95 3.85
CA LEU A 53 5.59 -6.58 3.42
C LEU A 53 5.06 -5.68 4.56
N ALA A 54 4.18 -6.21 5.41
CA ALA A 54 3.72 -5.51 6.62
C ALA A 54 4.88 -5.28 7.60
N ALA A 55 5.74 -6.28 7.81
CA ALA A 55 6.93 -6.15 8.64
C ALA A 55 7.92 -5.10 8.10
N GLU A 56 8.14 -5.03 6.78
CA GLU A 56 8.96 -3.98 6.16
C GLU A 56 8.42 -2.56 6.40
N VAL A 57 7.10 -2.39 6.35
CA VAL A 57 6.47 -1.10 6.63
C VAL A 57 6.64 -0.72 8.10
N PHE A 58 6.44 -1.65 9.04
CA PHE A 58 6.68 -1.38 10.46
C PHE A 58 8.15 -1.10 10.77
N ALA A 59 9.08 -1.82 10.13
CA ALA A 59 10.51 -1.53 10.24
C ALA A 59 10.83 -0.11 9.74
N THR A 60 10.17 0.32 8.66
CA THR A 60 10.28 1.70 8.16
C THR A 60 9.69 2.71 9.14
N ALA A 61 8.53 2.39 9.74
CA ALA A 61 7.90 3.22 10.78
C ALA A 61 8.81 3.39 12.00
N TRP A 62 9.51 2.34 12.43
CA TRP A 62 10.47 2.40 13.53
C TRP A 62 11.68 3.28 13.21
N ARG A 63 12.27 3.11 12.02
CA ARG A 63 13.39 3.95 11.55
C ARG A 63 13.00 5.41 11.44
N ARG A 64 11.77 5.69 11.01
CA ARG A 64 11.22 7.05 10.79
C ARG A 64 10.23 7.47 11.87
N ARG A 65 10.34 6.94 13.08
CA ARG A 65 9.34 7.12 14.16
C ARG A 65 9.07 8.57 14.55
N ALA A 66 10.03 9.48 14.32
CA ALA A 66 9.87 10.91 14.53
C ALA A 66 9.01 11.59 13.44
N ASP A 67 8.94 11.01 12.24
CA ASP A 67 8.18 11.52 11.10
C ASP A 67 6.72 11.01 11.08
N VAL A 68 6.37 10.09 11.98
CA VAL A 68 5.03 9.47 12.02
C VAL A 68 4.08 10.37 12.83
N PRO A 69 3.05 10.96 12.21
CA PRO A 69 2.05 11.76 12.94
C PRO A 69 1.27 10.85 13.90
N ARG A 70 1.19 11.22 15.18
CA ARG A 70 0.59 10.38 16.22
C ARG A 70 -0.93 10.25 16.04
N GLU A 71 -1.54 11.26 15.46
CA GLU A 71 -2.96 11.36 15.12
C GLU A 71 -3.33 10.68 13.80
N ALA A 72 -2.34 10.35 12.95
CA ALA A 72 -2.55 9.80 11.61
C ALA A 72 -1.59 8.64 11.28
N VAL A 73 -1.33 7.80 12.28
CA VAL A 73 -0.40 6.65 12.15
C VAL A 73 -0.83 5.72 11.03
N LEU A 74 -2.08 5.24 11.03
CA LEU A 74 -2.56 4.30 10.01
C LEU A 74 -2.53 4.88 8.58
N PRO A 75 -3.00 6.12 8.31
CA PRO A 75 -2.77 6.79 7.04
C PRO A 75 -1.29 6.84 6.60
N TRP A 76 -0.38 7.17 7.52
CA TRP A 76 1.06 7.18 7.23
C TRP A 76 1.58 5.78 6.88
N LEU A 77 1.12 4.74 7.58
CA LEU A 77 1.46 3.35 7.28
C LEU A 77 0.96 2.94 5.90
N TYR A 78 -0.26 3.30 5.51
CA TYR A 78 -0.78 3.02 4.17
C TYR A 78 -0.04 3.74 3.06
N ARG A 79 0.43 4.96 3.31
CA ARG A 79 1.30 5.68 2.37
C ARG A 79 2.58 4.89 2.13
N THR A 80 3.23 4.48 3.22
CA THR A 80 4.45 3.68 3.17
C THR A 80 4.20 2.33 2.49
N ALA A 81 3.10 1.66 2.80
CA ALA A 81 2.69 0.40 2.19
C ALA A 81 2.51 0.50 0.68
N GLY A 82 1.97 1.60 0.18
CA GLY A 82 1.86 1.86 -1.26
C GLY A 82 3.23 1.90 -1.95
N PHE A 83 4.22 2.56 -1.34
CA PHE A 83 5.59 2.57 -1.85
C PHE A 83 6.25 1.20 -1.77
N THR A 84 6.08 0.48 -0.65
CA THR A 84 6.59 -0.88 -0.47
C THR A 84 6.03 -1.82 -1.55
N LEU A 85 4.72 -1.81 -1.78
CA LEU A 85 4.07 -2.65 -2.80
C LEU A 85 4.55 -2.29 -4.22
N ALA A 86 4.67 -1.00 -4.54
CA ALA A 86 5.17 -0.56 -5.84
C ALA A 86 6.64 -0.97 -6.06
N ASN A 87 7.47 -0.98 -5.02
CA ASN A 87 8.83 -1.48 -5.08
C ASN A 87 8.87 -3.00 -5.26
N HIS A 88 8.06 -3.74 -4.50
CA HIS A 88 7.96 -5.18 -4.59
C HIS A 88 7.54 -5.62 -6.00
N ARG A 89 6.47 -5.04 -6.57
CA ARG A 89 6.03 -5.33 -7.94
C ARG A 89 7.11 -5.10 -8.99
N ARG A 90 7.88 -4.01 -8.88
CA ARG A 90 8.99 -3.73 -9.82
C ARG A 90 10.08 -4.80 -9.75
N LYS A 91 10.43 -5.24 -8.55
CA LYS A 91 11.41 -6.33 -8.35
C LYS A 91 10.91 -7.67 -8.88
N THR A 92 9.62 -7.97 -8.71
CA THR A 92 9.03 -9.25 -9.15
C THR A 92 8.88 -9.32 -10.67
N VAL A 93 8.53 -8.21 -11.34
CA VAL A 93 8.42 -8.15 -12.81
C VAL A 93 9.78 -8.40 -13.50
N ASP A 94 10.90 -8.08 -12.84
CA ASP A 94 12.24 -8.36 -13.35
C ASP A 94 12.66 -9.84 -13.16
N LEU A 95 11.86 -10.66 -12.47
CA LEU A 95 12.03 -12.12 -12.40
C LEU A 95 11.01 -12.82 -13.33
N PRO A 96 11.42 -13.81 -14.16
CA PRO A 96 10.47 -14.65 -14.87
C PRO A 96 9.81 -15.58 -13.85
N VAL A 97 8.56 -15.28 -13.48
CA VAL A 97 7.74 -16.15 -12.64
C VAL A 97 6.39 -16.33 -13.33
N ASP A 98 6.00 -17.58 -13.57
CA ASP A 98 4.67 -17.94 -14.04
C ASP A 98 3.64 -17.50 -13.00
N GLU A 99 2.91 -16.41 -13.28
CA GLU A 99 1.88 -15.89 -12.38
C GLU A 99 0.66 -16.82 -12.38
N VAL A 100 0.37 -17.43 -11.22
CA VAL A 100 -0.94 -18.01 -10.92
C VAL A 100 -1.83 -16.90 -10.36
N PRO A 101 -2.95 -16.53 -11.03
CA PRO A 101 -3.84 -15.52 -10.50
C PRO A 101 -4.71 -16.10 -9.37
N GLU A 102 -4.39 -15.79 -8.11
CA GLU A 102 -5.29 -16.10 -6.99
C GLU A 102 -6.45 -15.10 -6.89
N LYS A 103 -7.66 -15.61 -7.13
CA LYS A 103 -8.93 -14.89 -7.12
C LYS A 103 -9.41 -14.63 -5.68
N GLY A 104 -9.53 -13.36 -5.31
CA GLY A 104 -10.43 -12.92 -4.23
C GLY A 104 -11.50 -12.01 -4.83
N ALA A 105 -12.65 -12.57 -5.21
CA ALA A 105 -13.80 -11.79 -5.66
C ALA A 105 -15.02 -12.06 -4.78
N VAL A 106 -15.73 -10.99 -4.43
CA VAL A 106 -17.04 -11.03 -3.80
C VAL A 106 -18.05 -11.20 -4.93
N ARG A 107 -18.88 -12.24 -4.86
CA ARG A 107 -19.86 -12.55 -5.92
C ARG A 107 -20.90 -11.44 -6.04
N VAL A 108 -21.14 -10.99 -7.27
CA VAL A 108 -22.11 -9.92 -7.61
C VAL A 108 -23.42 -10.50 -8.17
N SER A 109 -23.45 -11.79 -8.54
CA SER A 109 -24.61 -12.49 -9.13
C SER A 109 -24.76 -13.92 -8.58
N ASP A 110 -25.99 -14.44 -8.58
CA ASP A 110 -26.30 -15.86 -8.33
C ASP A 110 -25.84 -16.77 -9.49
N ASP A 111 -25.56 -16.18 -10.66
CA ASP A 111 -24.89 -16.85 -11.78
C ASP A 111 -23.36 -16.71 -11.65
N PRO A 112 -22.61 -17.80 -11.41
CA PRO A 112 -21.17 -17.78 -11.24
C PRO A 112 -20.40 -17.29 -12.47
N GLU A 113 -20.89 -17.55 -13.69
CA GLU A 113 -20.23 -17.15 -14.93
C GLU A 113 -20.40 -15.66 -15.18
N LEU A 114 -21.63 -15.16 -14.99
CA LEU A 114 -21.92 -13.73 -15.11
C LEU A 114 -21.17 -12.91 -14.03
N SER A 115 -21.08 -13.43 -12.80
CA SER A 115 -20.28 -12.78 -11.74
C SER A 115 -18.80 -12.75 -12.11
N ALA A 116 -18.25 -13.84 -12.64
CA ALA A 116 -16.84 -13.90 -13.02
C ALA A 116 -16.52 -12.94 -14.17
N LEU A 117 -17.42 -12.79 -15.14
CA LEU A 117 -17.28 -11.83 -16.23
C LEU A 117 -17.31 -10.39 -15.69
N PHE A 118 -18.27 -10.07 -14.83
CA PHE A 118 -18.37 -8.76 -14.20
C PHE A 118 -17.11 -8.41 -13.40
N ASP A 119 -16.60 -9.36 -12.62
CA ASP A 119 -15.36 -9.19 -11.84
C ASP A 119 -14.13 -8.99 -12.73
N ALA A 120 -14.07 -9.69 -13.87
CA ALA A 120 -13.00 -9.53 -14.86
C ALA A 120 -13.05 -8.15 -15.53
N GLU A 121 -14.23 -7.69 -15.93
CA GLU A 121 -14.42 -6.36 -16.47
C GLU A 121 -14.04 -5.29 -15.44
N LEU A 122 -14.36 -5.50 -14.15
CA LEU A 122 -14.14 -4.48 -13.12
C LEU A 122 -12.67 -4.35 -12.82
N ARG A 123 -11.98 -5.50 -12.78
CA ARG A 123 -10.53 -5.56 -12.71
C ARG A 123 -9.88 -4.84 -13.89
N GLY A 124 -10.36 -5.10 -15.12
CA GLY A 124 -9.86 -4.44 -16.32
C GLY A 124 -10.07 -2.92 -16.31
N ALA A 125 -11.23 -2.45 -15.85
CA ALA A 125 -11.50 -1.02 -15.68
C ALA A 125 -10.62 -0.38 -14.59
N LEU A 126 -10.40 -1.08 -13.46
CA LEU A 126 -9.50 -0.60 -12.41
C LEU A 126 -8.04 -0.54 -12.86
N GLU A 127 -7.60 -1.46 -13.72
CA GLU A 127 -6.26 -1.47 -14.28
C GLU A 127 -6.02 -0.32 -15.27
N SER A 128 -7.05 0.16 -15.97
CA SER A 128 -6.91 1.21 -16.98
C SER A 128 -6.90 2.64 -16.42
N VAL A 129 -7.41 2.89 -15.19
CA VAL A 129 -7.46 4.26 -14.61
C VAL A 129 -6.10 4.81 -14.16
N GLY A 130 -5.04 4.00 -14.20
CA GLY A 130 -3.69 4.34 -13.77
C GLY A 130 -3.45 4.10 -12.28
N GLU A 131 -2.20 3.79 -11.91
CA GLU A 131 -1.84 3.31 -10.57
C GLU A 131 -2.29 4.24 -9.44
N ARG A 132 -2.06 5.54 -9.60
CA ARG A 132 -2.37 6.53 -8.56
C ARG A 132 -3.87 6.62 -8.29
N ASP A 133 -4.69 6.65 -9.34
CA ASP A 133 -6.14 6.76 -9.19
C ASP A 133 -6.73 5.44 -8.68
N ARG A 134 -6.20 4.30 -9.14
CA ARG A 134 -6.51 2.97 -8.58
C ARG A 134 -6.22 2.92 -7.09
N GLN A 135 -5.04 3.39 -6.66
CA GLN A 135 -4.68 3.42 -5.24
C GLN A 135 -5.68 4.26 -4.42
N ILE A 136 -6.05 5.44 -4.91
CA ILE A 136 -7.03 6.32 -4.26
C ILE A 136 -8.39 5.63 -4.10
N LEU A 137 -8.88 4.98 -5.17
CA LEU A 137 -10.14 4.26 -5.16
C LEU A 137 -10.13 3.10 -4.15
N LEU A 138 -9.05 2.31 -4.12
CA LEU A 138 -8.94 1.17 -3.22
C LEU A 138 -8.77 1.61 -1.76
N LEU A 139 -8.03 2.68 -1.48
CA LEU A 139 -7.90 3.24 -0.13
C LEU A 139 -9.26 3.69 0.40
N HIS A 140 -10.06 4.34 -0.45
CA HIS A 140 -11.41 4.76 -0.10
C HIS A 140 -12.35 3.55 0.09
N ALA A 141 -12.42 2.65 -0.88
CA ALA A 141 -13.39 1.56 -0.90
C ALA A 141 -13.15 0.49 0.19
N TRP A 142 -11.89 0.19 0.50
CA TRP A 142 -11.56 -0.91 1.42
C TRP A 142 -11.12 -0.46 2.79
N GLU A 143 -10.48 0.71 2.89
CA GLU A 143 -9.95 1.22 4.16
C GLU A 143 -10.77 2.41 4.70
N GLY A 144 -11.84 2.81 3.98
CA GLY A 144 -12.77 3.85 4.39
C GLY A 144 -12.17 5.26 4.41
N LEU A 145 -11.02 5.49 3.75
CA LEU A 145 -10.34 6.78 3.82
C LEU A 145 -11.02 7.83 2.95
N ASP A 146 -11.21 9.00 3.53
CA ASP A 146 -11.68 10.23 2.89
C ASP A 146 -10.97 11.46 3.49
N GLY A 147 -11.29 12.66 2.98
CA GLY A 147 -10.89 13.94 3.56
C GLY A 147 -9.44 13.99 4.04
N GLU A 148 -9.25 14.19 5.35
CA GLU A 148 -7.94 14.30 5.99
C GLU A 148 -7.15 12.99 5.97
N GLY A 149 -7.81 11.85 6.19
CA GLY A 149 -7.13 10.54 6.16
C GLY A 149 -6.52 10.29 4.78
N LEU A 150 -7.29 10.53 3.72
CA LEU A 150 -6.80 10.41 2.34
C LEU A 150 -5.73 11.46 2.02
N ALA A 151 -5.88 12.70 2.51
CA ALA A 151 -4.89 13.75 2.35
C ALA A 151 -3.53 13.38 2.96
N HIS A 152 -3.53 12.82 4.16
CA HIS A 152 -2.31 12.31 4.81
C HIS A 152 -1.63 11.22 3.99
N VAL A 153 -2.39 10.25 3.48
CA VAL A 153 -1.82 9.18 2.64
C VAL A 153 -1.20 9.73 1.37
N LEU A 154 -1.87 10.68 0.72
CA LEU A 154 -1.45 11.24 -0.56
C LEU A 154 -0.38 12.33 -0.42
N GLY A 155 -0.20 12.89 0.78
CA GLY A 155 0.71 14.02 1.03
C GLY A 155 0.28 15.31 0.34
N ILE A 156 -1.03 15.58 0.26
CA ILE A 156 -1.61 16.76 -0.39
C ILE A 156 -2.63 17.43 0.53
N SER A 157 -3.21 18.56 0.13
CA SER A 157 -4.28 19.21 0.91
C SER A 157 -5.57 18.38 0.93
N ARG A 158 -6.40 18.56 1.97
CA ARG A 158 -7.76 17.98 2.05
C ARG A 158 -8.58 18.25 0.79
N SER A 159 -8.60 19.49 0.31
CA SER A 159 -9.29 19.86 -0.94
C SER A 159 -8.72 19.14 -2.17
N GLY A 160 -7.39 18.95 -2.21
CA GLY A 160 -6.72 18.18 -3.25
C GLY A 160 -7.08 16.70 -3.22
N ALA A 161 -7.21 16.10 -2.03
CA ALA A 161 -7.63 14.72 -1.84
C ALA A 161 -9.06 14.49 -2.30
N ASP A 162 -9.99 15.37 -1.91
CA ASP A 162 -11.39 15.34 -2.35
C ASP A 162 -11.49 15.44 -3.90
N ALA A 163 -10.74 16.37 -4.49
CA ALA A 163 -10.68 16.54 -5.94
C ALA A 163 -10.04 15.33 -6.65
N ALA A 164 -9.00 14.73 -6.08
CA ALA A 164 -8.35 13.54 -6.63
C ALA A 164 -9.29 12.32 -6.59
N LEU A 165 -9.99 12.10 -5.48
CA LEU A 165 -10.98 11.03 -5.37
C LEU A 165 -12.14 11.20 -6.36
N SER A 166 -12.65 12.43 -6.51
CA SER A 166 -13.69 12.74 -7.50
C SER A 166 -13.24 12.42 -8.93
N ARG A 167 -12.01 12.83 -9.30
CA ARG A 167 -11.42 12.53 -10.61
C ARG A 167 -11.21 11.03 -10.82
N ALA A 168 -10.70 10.31 -9.83
CA ALA A 168 -10.51 8.87 -9.91
C ALA A 168 -11.83 8.12 -10.12
N ARG A 169 -12.90 8.51 -9.39
CA ARG A 169 -14.26 7.94 -9.59
C ARG A 169 -14.85 8.27 -10.95
N LYS A 170 -14.56 9.46 -11.50
CA LYS A 170 -14.99 9.82 -12.86
C LYS A 170 -14.31 8.91 -13.89
N ARG A 171 -12.98 8.77 -13.82
CA ARG A 171 -12.22 7.90 -14.73
C ARG A 171 -12.64 6.44 -14.65
N LEU A 172 -12.91 5.92 -13.45
CA LEU A 172 -13.40 4.54 -13.30
C LEU A 172 -14.75 4.35 -13.99
N ARG A 173 -15.68 5.32 -13.86
CA ARG A 173 -16.97 5.25 -14.54
C ARG A 173 -16.84 5.29 -16.06
N GLU A 174 -15.93 6.12 -16.59
CA GLU A 174 -15.64 6.20 -18.02
C GLU A 174 -15.06 4.87 -18.53
N ALA A 175 -14.01 4.36 -17.88
CA ALA A 175 -13.40 3.07 -18.21
C ALA A 175 -14.38 1.90 -18.11
N TRP A 176 -15.26 1.92 -17.10
CA TRP A 176 -16.30 0.91 -16.91
C TRP A 176 -17.36 0.97 -18.01
N GLY A 177 -17.78 2.18 -18.40
CA GLY A 177 -18.74 2.39 -19.49
C GLY A 177 -18.23 1.91 -20.84
N GLU A 178 -16.97 2.21 -21.16
CA GLU A 178 -16.31 1.75 -22.40
C GLU A 178 -16.23 0.22 -22.50
N ARG A 179 -16.10 -0.46 -21.36
CA ARG A 179 -15.99 -1.92 -21.30
C ARG A 179 -17.33 -2.64 -21.32
N LEU A 180 -18.40 -1.98 -20.87
CA LEU A 180 -19.77 -2.53 -20.91
C LEU A 180 -20.55 -2.14 -22.18
N SER A 181 -20.05 -1.19 -22.98
CA SER A 181 -20.62 -0.85 -24.28
C SER A 181 -20.14 -1.85 -25.35
N PHE A 182 -20.75 -3.03 -25.39
CA PHE A 182 -20.67 -3.99 -26.49
C PHE A 182 -22.07 -4.39 -26.94
#